data_AF-A0A6L2ZKJ8-F1
#
_entry.id   AF-A0A6L2ZKJ8-F1
#
_cell.length_a   1.000
_cell.length_b   1.000
_cell.length_c   1.000
_cell.angle_alpha   90.00
_cell.angle_beta   90.00
_cell.angle_gamma   90.00
#
_symmetry.space_group_name_H-M   'P 1'
#
loop_
_entity.id
_entity.type
_entity.pdbx_description
1 polymer ?
#
loop_
_entity_poly.entity_id
_entity_poly.type
_entity_poly.pdbx_seq_one_letter_code
_entity_poly.pdbx_strand_id
1 'polypeptide(L)'
;MNLLKLIIIGLYGAIGLVGWYKYTELVAHPVTVVTVDKFSSEMTVAYIRAMVWYHSRGKLQELRSILLTDNLANEKQIKIRITNMLKHRTSAYIRDFNSLDTPIENIGNWYQNNFDFDNFLSAVFDEVFNKQLSVEEKIRNVSDVMEAYQNLTTQKLLINLNKLKGN
;
A
#
# COMPACT_ATOMS: atom_id res chain seq x y z
N MET A 1 -62.57 23.89 -8.55
CA MET A 1 -61.17 23.73 -9.00
C MET A 1 -61.19 23.68 -10.52
N ASN A 2 -60.52 24.60 -11.23
CA ASN A 2 -60.62 24.64 -12.70
C ASN A 2 -59.96 23.41 -13.35
N LEU A 3 -60.53 22.96 -14.47
CA LEU A 3 -60.12 21.79 -15.24
C LEU A 3 -58.61 21.74 -15.49
N LEU A 4 -57.99 22.90 -15.74
CA LEU A 4 -56.54 23.04 -15.91
C LEU A 4 -55.73 22.58 -14.68
N LYS A 5 -56.19 22.87 -13.46
CA LYS A 5 -55.51 22.43 -12.22
C LYS A 5 -55.63 20.93 -12.01
N LEU A 6 -56.76 20.33 -12.39
CA LEU A 6 -56.96 18.88 -12.34
C LEU A 6 -56.04 18.15 -13.32
N ILE A 7 -55.88 18.68 -14.54
CA ILE A 7 -54.95 18.13 -15.55
C ILE A 7 -53.51 18.21 -15.05
N ILE A 8 -53.11 19.33 -14.48
CA ILE A 8 -51.75 19.51 -13.95
C ILE A 8 -51.47 18.52 -12.79
N ILE A 9 -52.39 18.37 -11.84
CA ILE A 9 -52.24 17.42 -10.74
C ILE A 9 -52.20 15.97 -11.26
N GLY A 10 -53.02 15.63 -12.25
CA GLY A 10 -53.00 14.32 -12.91
C GLY A 10 -51.66 14.02 -13.59
N LEU A 11 -51.07 15.01 -14.28
CA LEU A 11 -49.76 14.88 -14.91
C LEU A 11 -48.65 14.68 -13.88
N TYR A 12 -48.63 15.48 -12.80
CA TYR A 12 -47.64 15.30 -11.72
C TYR A 12 -47.79 13.95 -11.02
N GLY A 13 -49.03 13.49 -10.80
CA GLY A 13 -49.30 12.17 -10.24
C GLY A 13 -48.80 11.03 -11.14
N ALA A 14 -49.04 11.12 -12.44
CA ALA A 14 -48.58 10.12 -13.40
C ALA A 14 -47.04 10.08 -13.51
N ILE A 15 -46.38 11.25 -13.55
CA ILE A 15 -44.91 11.34 -13.56
C ILE A 15 -44.32 10.78 -12.26
N GLY A 16 -44.95 11.08 -11.11
CA GLY A 16 -44.56 10.54 -9.82
C GLY A 16 -44.66 9.02 -9.76
N LEU A 17 -45.74 8.44 -10.29
CA LEU A 17 -45.94 6.98 -10.34
C LEU A 17 -44.96 6.30 -11.29
N VAL A 18 -44.69 6.87 -12.47
CA VAL A 18 -43.69 6.34 -13.42
C VAL A 18 -42.28 6.44 -12.82
N GLY A 19 -41.96 7.55 -12.15
CA GLY A 19 -40.69 7.72 -11.45
C GLY A 19 -40.51 6.70 -10.32
N TRP A 20 -41.57 6.46 -9.54
CA TRP A 20 -41.56 5.47 -8.46
C TRP A 20 -41.40 4.04 -8.99
N TYR A 21 -42.12 3.69 -10.07
CA TYR A 21 -42.01 2.38 -10.71
C TYR A 21 -40.58 2.13 -11.24
N LYS A 22 -39.99 3.11 -11.94
CA LYS A 22 -38.59 3.02 -12.39
C LYS A 22 -37.59 2.98 -11.24
N TYR A 23 -37.86 3.69 -10.15
CA TYR A 23 -37.03 3.64 -8.95
C TYR A 23 -37.06 2.24 -8.33
N THR A 24 -38.24 1.63 -8.19
CA THR A 24 -38.35 0.26 -7.69
C THR A 24 -37.67 -0.76 -8.60
N GLU A 25 -37.73 -0.55 -9.92
CA GLU A 25 -37.01 -1.38 -10.89
C GLU A 25 -35.48 -1.22 -10.74
N LEU A 26 -34.97 0.01 -10.60
CA LEU A 26 -33.55 0.29 -10.38
C LEU A 26 -33.02 -0.25 -9.04
N VAL A 27 -33.83 -0.22 -7.98
CA VAL A 27 -33.47 -0.79 -6.66
C VAL A 27 -33.59 -2.32 -6.65
N ALA A 28 -34.49 -2.88 -7.46
CA ALA A 28 -34.67 -4.34 -7.58
C ALA A 28 -33.60 -5.01 -8.43
N HIS A 29 -32.84 -4.27 -9.24
CA HIS A 29 -31.60 -4.78 -9.79
C HIS A 29 -30.57 -4.81 -8.66
N PRO A 30 -30.18 -5.99 -8.16
CA PRO A 30 -29.03 -6.03 -7.26
C PRO A 30 -27.89 -5.36 -8.03
N VAL A 31 -27.24 -4.37 -7.41
CA VAL A 31 -25.91 -3.97 -7.86
C VAL A 31 -25.15 -5.28 -7.87
N THR A 32 -24.90 -5.84 -9.05
CA THR A 32 -23.90 -6.88 -9.19
C THR A 32 -22.68 -6.22 -8.63
N VAL A 33 -22.31 -6.60 -7.41
CA VAL A 33 -21.02 -6.26 -6.84
C VAL A 33 -20.09 -6.79 -7.90
N VAL A 34 -19.57 -5.90 -8.73
CA VAL A 34 -18.50 -6.22 -9.66
C VAL A 34 -17.43 -6.66 -8.69
N THR A 35 -17.29 -7.97 -8.53
CA THR A 35 -16.16 -8.56 -7.84
C THR A 35 -14.97 -7.90 -8.51
N VAL A 36 -14.32 -6.98 -7.79
CA VAL A 36 -13.12 -6.33 -8.28
C VAL A 36 -12.21 -7.48 -8.65
N ASP A 37 -11.92 -7.65 -9.94
CA ASP A 37 -11.20 -8.82 -10.41
C ASP A 37 -9.95 -8.98 -9.54
N LYS A 38 -9.86 -10.15 -8.92
CA LYS A 38 -8.73 -10.55 -8.09
C LYS A 38 -7.44 -10.15 -8.80
N PHE A 39 -6.56 -9.43 -8.11
CA PHE A 39 -5.31 -8.97 -8.70
C PHE A 39 -4.61 -10.16 -9.36
N SER A 40 -4.19 -10.02 -10.61
CA SER A 40 -3.32 -11.03 -11.20
C SER A 40 -2.00 -11.09 -10.43
N SER A 41 -1.25 -12.20 -10.57
CA SER A 41 0.07 -12.30 -9.96
C SER A 41 0.99 -11.16 -10.40
N GLU A 42 0.91 -10.76 -11.67
CA GLU A 42 1.66 -9.63 -12.23
C GLU A 42 1.25 -8.31 -11.57
N MET A 43 -0.05 -8.04 -11.45
CA MET A 43 -0.56 -6.84 -10.80
C MET A 43 -0.16 -6.79 -9.32
N THR A 44 -0.22 -7.93 -8.63
CA THR A 44 0.18 -8.06 -7.23
C THR A 44 1.64 -7.65 -7.04
N VAL A 45 2.54 -8.19 -7.86
CA VAL A 45 3.99 -7.89 -7.79
C VAL A 45 4.26 -6.42 -8.12
N ALA A 46 3.65 -5.90 -9.19
CA ALA A 46 3.84 -4.52 -9.61
C ALA A 46 3.35 -3.54 -8.54
N TYR A 47 2.17 -3.79 -7.96
CA TYR A 47 1.59 -2.96 -6.90
C TYR A 47 2.46 -2.95 -5.65
N ILE A 48 2.85 -4.12 -5.14
CA ILE A 48 3.71 -4.23 -3.95
C ILE A 48 5.03 -3.50 -4.17
N ARG A 49 5.67 -3.69 -5.33
CA ARG A 49 6.93 -3.03 -5.65
C ARG A 49 6.78 -1.50 -5.66
N ALA A 50 5.73 -0.99 -6.29
CA ALA A 50 5.45 0.43 -6.36
C ALA A 50 5.19 1.03 -4.97
N MET A 51 4.37 0.37 -4.16
CA MET A 51 4.01 0.84 -2.82
C MET A 51 5.19 0.84 -1.85
N VAL A 52 5.98 -0.24 -1.83
CA VAL A 52 7.20 -0.30 -1.00
C VAL A 52 8.16 0.82 -1.40
N TRP A 53 8.43 1.00 -2.70
CA TRP A 53 9.34 2.05 -3.16
C TRP A 53 8.85 3.46 -2.84
N TYR A 54 7.56 3.72 -3.06
CA TYR A 54 6.93 5.00 -2.71
C TYR A 54 7.15 5.35 -1.23
N HIS A 55 6.97 4.36 -0.34
CA HIS A 55 7.17 4.56 1.09
C HIS A 55 8.66 4.68 1.48
N SER A 56 9.55 3.92 0.84
CA SER A 56 11.01 4.01 1.06
C SER A 56 11.55 5.40 0.78
N ARG A 57 11.10 6.06 -0.30
CA ARG A 57 11.52 7.44 -0.63
C ARG A 57 11.21 8.45 0.48
N GLY A 58 10.04 8.34 1.10
CA GLY A 58 9.69 9.17 2.25
C GLY A 58 10.62 8.93 3.46
N LYS A 59 11.04 7.68 3.66
CA LYS A 59 11.95 7.30 4.76
C LYS A 59 13.39 7.72 4.53
N LEU A 60 13.84 7.77 3.30
CA LEU A 60 15.16 8.35 2.98
C LEU A 60 15.21 9.84 3.34
N GLN A 61 14.12 10.60 3.15
CA GLN A 61 14.07 12.00 3.55
C GLN A 61 14.05 12.17 5.08
N GLU A 62 13.29 11.33 5.79
CA GLU A 62 13.26 11.33 7.25
C GLU A 62 14.62 10.92 7.84
N LEU A 63 15.27 9.91 7.24
CA LEU A 63 16.63 9.51 7.60
C LEU A 63 17.62 10.64 7.36
N ARG A 64 17.52 11.34 6.21
CA ARG A 64 18.37 12.51 5.92
C ARG A 64 18.23 13.56 7.02
N SER A 65 17.00 13.83 7.47
CA SER A 65 16.79 14.74 8.60
C SER A 65 17.51 14.26 9.85
N ILE A 66 17.38 12.98 10.24
CA ILE A 66 18.07 12.42 11.42
C ILE A 66 19.59 12.61 11.31
N LEU A 67 20.17 12.31 10.14
CA LEU A 67 21.60 12.41 9.91
C LEU A 67 22.14 13.85 9.97
N LEU A 68 21.31 14.85 9.65
CA LEU A 68 21.68 16.26 9.67
C LEU A 68 21.45 16.92 11.04
N THR A 69 20.44 16.48 11.79
CA THR A 69 20.00 17.18 13.01
C THR A 69 20.46 16.51 14.30
N ASP A 70 20.64 15.19 14.29
CA ASP A 70 20.85 14.44 15.52
C ASP A 70 22.34 14.24 15.84
N ASN A 71 22.64 14.07 17.13
CA ASN A 71 23.98 13.70 17.57
C ASN A 71 24.23 12.19 17.34
N LEU A 72 24.93 11.86 16.26
CA LEU A 72 25.28 10.48 15.90
C LEU A 72 26.19 9.76 16.91
N ALA A 73 26.81 10.48 17.86
CA ALA A 73 27.54 9.84 18.96
C ALA A 73 26.61 9.06 19.92
N ASN A 74 25.31 9.39 19.95
CA ASN A 74 24.32 8.64 20.72
C ASN A 74 23.74 7.46 19.91
N GLU A 75 24.62 6.56 19.50
CA GLU A 75 24.32 5.46 18.58
C GLU A 75 23.08 4.67 18.97
N LYS A 76 22.92 4.36 20.27
CA LYS A 76 21.75 3.62 20.78
C LYS A 76 20.43 4.34 20.50
N GLN A 77 20.35 5.64 20.77
CA GLN A 77 19.11 6.38 20.52
C GLN A 77 18.82 6.53 19.03
N ILE A 78 19.86 6.74 18.22
CA ILE A 78 19.71 6.82 16.75
C ILE A 78 19.22 5.51 16.17
N LYS A 79 19.79 4.37 16.60
CA LYS A 79 19.33 3.03 16.21
C LYS A 79 17.86 2.82 16.53
N ILE A 80 17.42 3.16 17.75
CA ILE A 80 16.02 3.06 18.16
C ILE A 80 15.12 3.93 17.26
N ARG A 81 15.50 5.19 17.01
CA ARG A 81 14.72 6.12 16.19
C ARG A 81 14.57 5.62 14.76
N ILE A 82 15.67 5.19 14.13
CA ILE A 82 15.68 4.66 12.76
C ILE A 82 14.87 3.36 12.68
N THR A 83 15.02 2.44 13.65
CA THR A 83 14.22 1.21 13.71
C THR A 83 12.73 1.53 13.79
N ASN A 84 12.32 2.44 14.68
CA ASN A 84 10.92 2.82 14.84
C ASN A 84 10.38 3.47 13.58
N MET A 85 11.16 4.37 12.97
CA MET A 85 10.84 5.02 11.70
C MET A 85 10.56 3.98 10.61
N LEU A 86 11.43 2.99 10.44
CA LEU A 86 11.30 1.95 9.40
C LEU A 86 10.15 0.99 9.70
N LYS A 87 10.04 0.48 10.95
CA LYS A 87 8.96 -0.44 11.36
C LYS A 87 7.57 0.17 11.22
N HIS A 88 7.37 1.40 11.70
CA HIS A 88 6.05 2.03 11.70
C HIS A 88 5.47 2.15 10.29
N ARG A 89 6.31 2.45 9.29
CA ARG A 89 5.87 2.57 7.90
C ARG A 89 5.68 1.22 7.23
N THR A 90 6.47 0.22 7.61
CA THR A 90 6.21 -1.18 7.24
C THR A 90 4.82 -1.59 7.66
N SER A 91 4.43 -1.40 8.92
CA SER A 91 3.10 -1.77 9.39
C SER A 91 1.95 -1.11 8.61
N ALA A 92 2.13 0.12 8.12
CA ALA A 92 1.12 0.82 7.34
C ALA A 92 0.84 0.11 6.00
N TYR A 93 1.87 -0.15 5.19
CA TYR A 93 1.64 -0.80 3.90
C TYR A 93 1.29 -2.29 4.02
N ILE A 94 1.69 -2.97 5.10
CA ILE A 94 1.29 -4.36 5.35
C ILE A 94 -0.24 -4.48 5.52
N ARG A 95 -0.84 -3.54 6.24
CA ARG A 95 -2.30 -3.46 6.38
C ARG A 95 -2.97 -3.19 5.03
N ASP A 96 -2.42 -2.26 4.27
CA ASP A 96 -2.96 -1.93 2.94
C ASP A 96 -2.85 -3.14 2.00
N PHE A 97 -1.74 -3.88 2.04
CA PHE A 97 -1.55 -5.12 1.28
C PHE A 97 -2.55 -6.21 1.65
N ASN A 98 -2.84 -6.39 2.94
CA ASN A 98 -3.85 -7.35 3.39
C ASN A 98 -5.28 -7.00 2.95
N SER A 99 -5.55 -5.74 2.57
CA SER A 99 -6.85 -5.33 2.04
C SER A 99 -7.05 -5.68 0.56
N LEU A 100 -6.00 -6.11 -0.13
CA LEU A 100 -6.05 -6.45 -1.55
C LEU A 100 -6.58 -7.87 -1.74
N ASP A 101 -7.49 -8.05 -2.69
CA ASP A 101 -7.85 -9.36 -3.20
C ASP A 101 -6.75 -9.85 -4.16
N THR A 102 -5.84 -10.71 -3.67
CA THR A 102 -4.69 -11.21 -4.44
C THR A 102 -4.60 -12.75 -4.39
N PRO A 103 -3.80 -13.39 -5.25
CA PRO A 103 -3.63 -14.85 -5.25
C PRO A 103 -3.12 -15.42 -3.93
N ILE A 104 -2.43 -14.60 -3.13
CA ILE A 104 -1.99 -14.95 -1.78
C ILE A 104 -2.91 -14.23 -0.79
N GLU A 105 -3.67 -15.00 -0.01
CA GLU A 105 -4.48 -14.44 1.07
C GLU A 105 -3.57 -13.75 2.10
N ASN A 106 -3.98 -12.58 2.60
CA ASN A 106 -3.18 -11.78 3.52
C ASN A 106 -1.73 -11.55 3.04
N ILE A 107 -1.59 -11.10 1.78
CA ILE A 107 -0.30 -10.89 1.12
C ILE A 107 0.63 -9.93 1.88
N GLY A 108 0.08 -9.00 2.67
CA GLY A 108 0.86 -8.19 3.60
C GLY A 108 1.55 -9.06 4.65
N ASN A 109 0.81 -9.91 5.37
CA ASN A 109 1.40 -10.82 6.35
C ASN A 109 2.45 -11.74 5.71
N TRP A 110 2.18 -12.23 4.51
CA TRP A 110 3.16 -13.00 3.74
C TRP A 110 4.43 -12.18 3.48
N TYR A 111 4.30 -10.93 3.03
CA TYR A 111 5.43 -10.05 2.74
C TYR A 111 6.25 -9.78 4.01
N GLN A 112 5.60 -9.45 5.12
CA GLN A 112 6.25 -9.22 6.41
C GLN A 112 7.06 -10.44 6.87
N ASN A 113 6.52 -11.64 6.74
CA ASN A 113 7.18 -12.88 7.17
C ASN A 113 8.35 -13.27 6.26
N ASN A 114 8.39 -12.77 5.03
CA ASN A 114 9.43 -13.11 4.03
C ASN A 114 10.48 -12.01 3.85
N PHE A 115 10.23 -10.81 4.37
CA PHE A 115 11.18 -9.70 4.41
C PHE A 115 12.14 -9.89 5.58
N ASP A 116 13.44 -9.90 5.29
CA ASP A 116 14.49 -10.07 6.29
C ASP A 116 14.81 -8.74 6.99
N PHE A 117 13.95 -8.36 7.93
CA PHE A 117 14.00 -7.04 8.55
C PHE A 117 15.23 -6.83 9.44
N ASP A 118 15.71 -7.88 10.10
CA ASP A 118 16.83 -7.79 11.03
C ASP A 118 18.15 -7.55 10.28
N ASN A 119 18.41 -8.32 9.22
CA ASN A 119 19.58 -8.10 8.38
C ASN A 119 19.49 -6.79 7.58
N PHE A 120 18.28 -6.41 7.14
CA PHE A 120 18.03 -5.11 6.54
C PHE A 120 18.43 -3.96 7.48
N LEU A 121 17.99 -4.00 8.74
CA LEU A 121 18.35 -2.98 9.72
C LEU A 121 19.85 -2.93 9.98
N SER A 122 20.51 -4.09 10.07
CA SER A 122 21.96 -4.15 10.25
C SER A 122 22.68 -3.43 9.11
N ALA A 123 22.34 -3.74 7.86
CA ALA A 123 22.93 -3.11 6.68
C ALA A 123 22.66 -1.60 6.63
N VAL A 124 21.46 -1.14 7.02
CA VAL A 124 21.17 0.29 7.14
C VAL A 124 22.08 0.95 8.19
N PHE A 125 22.29 0.30 9.33
CA PHE A 125 23.16 0.84 10.38
C PHE A 125 24.63 0.90 9.97
N ASP A 126 25.11 -0.10 9.24
CA ASP A 126 26.48 -0.10 8.72
C ASP A 126 26.76 1.13 7.85
N GLU A 127 25.82 1.51 6.99
CA GLU A 127 25.91 2.74 6.19
C GLU A 127 25.76 4.00 7.04
N VAL A 128 24.74 4.06 7.91
CA VAL A 128 24.45 5.23 8.75
C VAL A 128 25.63 5.62 9.65
N PHE A 129 26.30 4.63 10.24
CA PHE A 129 27.42 4.86 11.16
C PHE A 129 28.79 4.81 10.49
N ASN A 130 28.85 4.66 9.17
CA ASN A 130 30.10 4.76 8.44
C ASN A 130 30.67 6.20 8.55
N LYS A 131 31.83 6.34 9.16
CA LYS A 131 32.46 7.66 9.41
C LYS A 131 33.12 8.26 8.17
N GLN A 132 33.35 7.45 7.14
CA GLN A 132 34.02 7.89 5.91
C GLN A 132 33.02 8.47 4.88
N LEU A 133 31.73 8.30 5.11
CA LEU A 133 30.68 8.74 4.18
C LEU A 133 30.08 10.07 4.62
N SER A 134 29.86 10.95 3.65
CA SER A 134 28.98 12.11 3.80
C SER A 134 27.52 11.68 4.00
N VAL A 135 26.68 12.60 4.48
CA VAL A 135 25.24 12.33 4.66
C VAL A 135 24.59 11.88 3.35
N GLU A 136 24.90 12.52 2.23
CA GLU A 136 24.29 12.17 0.94
C GLU A 136 24.76 10.81 0.42
N GLU A 137 26.03 10.43 0.65
CA GLU A 137 26.52 9.09 0.32
C GLU A 137 25.82 8.02 1.17
N LYS A 138 25.62 8.27 2.46
CA LYS A 138 24.86 7.36 3.33
C LYS A 138 23.43 7.18 2.84
N ILE A 139 22.75 8.26 2.46
CA ILE A 139 21.38 8.19 1.95
C ILE A 139 21.31 7.39 0.64
N ARG A 140 22.26 7.60 -0.27
CA ARG A 140 22.35 6.82 -1.51
C ARG A 140 22.57 5.35 -1.20
N ASN A 141 23.56 5.00 -0.37
CA ASN A 141 23.86 3.62 -0.05
C ASN A 141 22.70 2.93 0.70
N VAL A 142 22.01 3.63 1.60
CA VAL A 142 20.80 3.11 2.26
C VAL A 142 19.67 2.90 1.25
N SER A 143 19.53 3.74 0.23
CA SER A 143 18.59 3.51 -0.87
C SER A 143 18.91 2.20 -1.60
N ASP A 144 20.18 1.93 -1.89
CA ASP A 144 20.63 0.70 -2.55
C ASP A 144 20.35 -0.53 -1.66
N VAL A 145 20.56 -0.43 -0.35
CA VAL A 145 20.18 -1.46 0.63
C VAL A 145 18.67 -1.72 0.61
N MET A 146 17.84 -0.67 0.64
CA MET A 146 16.39 -0.81 0.56
C MET A 146 15.94 -1.54 -0.71
N GLU A 147 16.51 -1.18 -1.86
CA GLU A 147 16.23 -1.82 -3.14
C GLU A 147 16.67 -3.29 -3.15
N ALA A 148 17.86 -3.61 -2.64
CA ALA A 148 18.37 -4.97 -2.58
C ALA A 148 17.43 -5.90 -1.78
N TYR A 149 17.02 -5.50 -0.57
CA TYR A 149 16.12 -6.29 0.27
C TYR A 149 14.70 -6.38 -0.31
N GLN A 150 14.22 -5.31 -0.95
CA GLN A 150 12.97 -5.32 -1.67
C GLN A 150 13.01 -6.31 -2.85
N ASN A 151 14.10 -6.34 -3.61
CA ASN A 151 14.28 -7.24 -4.74
C ASN A 151 14.35 -8.70 -4.31
N LEU A 152 15.10 -9.02 -3.24
CA LEU A 152 15.15 -10.36 -2.64
C LEU A 152 13.75 -10.84 -2.23
N THR A 153 12.98 -9.98 -1.56
CA THR A 153 11.61 -10.32 -1.13
C THR A 153 10.67 -10.47 -2.33
N THR A 154 10.83 -9.64 -3.35
CA THR A 154 10.05 -9.73 -4.60
C THR A 154 10.35 -11.03 -5.37
N GLN A 155 11.60 -11.51 -5.38
CA GLN A 155 11.93 -12.80 -5.97
C GLN A 155 11.23 -13.95 -5.24
N LYS A 156 11.22 -13.93 -3.90
CA LYS A 156 10.45 -14.91 -3.11
C LYS A 156 8.96 -14.87 -3.46
N LEU A 157 8.41 -13.67 -3.68
CA LEU A 157 7.00 -13.47 -4.03
C LEU A 157 6.69 -14.07 -5.40
N LEU A 158 7.51 -13.78 -6.41
CA LEU A 158 7.38 -14.33 -7.76
C LEU A 158 7.42 -15.86 -7.74
N ILE A 159 8.37 -16.45 -7.01
CA ILE A 159 8.46 -17.91 -6.85
C ILE A 159 7.17 -18.47 -6.25
N ASN A 160 6.62 -17.83 -5.21
CA ASN A 160 5.38 -18.30 -4.58
C ASN A 160 4.17 -18.19 -5.51
N LEU A 161 4.02 -17.05 -6.20
CA LEU A 161 2.92 -16.84 -7.15
C LEU A 161 2.98 -17.79 -8.35
N ASN A 162 4.18 -18.14 -8.82
CA ASN A 162 4.33 -19.11 -9.91
C ASN A 162 3.91 -20.53 -9.49
N LYS A 163 4.12 -20.92 -8.23
CA LYS A 163 3.63 -22.20 -7.70
C LYS A 163 2.09 -22.27 -7.72
N LEU A 164 1.43 -21.14 -7.46
CA LEU A 164 -0.03 -21.05 -7.47
C LEU A 164 -0.64 -21.07 -8.89
N LYS A 165 0.15 -20.78 -9.93
CA LYS A 165 -0.28 -20.88 -11.33
C LYS A 165 -0.14 -22.28 -11.94
N GLY A 166 0.70 -23.13 -11.34
CA GLY A 166 1.01 -24.48 -11.83
C GLY A 166 0.17 -25.60 -11.20
N ASN A 167 -0.76 -25.26 -10.31
CA ASN A 167 -1.80 -26.13 -9.73
C ASN A 167 -3.16 -25.74 -10.29
#